data_AF-A0A183JSU6-F1
#
_entry.id   AF-A0A183JSU6-F1
#
_cell.length_a   1.000
_cell.length_b   1.000
_cell.length_c   1.000
_cell.angle_alpha   90.00
_cell.angle_beta   90.00
_cell.angle_gamma   90.00
#
_symmetry.space_group_name_H-M   'P 1'
#
loop_
_entity.id
_entity.type
_entity.pdbx_description
1 polymer ?
#
loop_
_entity_poly.entity_id
_entity_poly.type
_entity_poly.pdbx_seq_one_letter_code
_entity_poly.pdbx_strand_id
1 'polypeptide(L)' 'MAGGLFAISAKWFWELGGYDPGLVIWGGEQYELSLKIWMCGGRMIDAPCSRIGHIYRKYSTNFPKAEFGDFVGRNYK' A
#
# COMPACT_ATOMS: atom_id res chain seq x y z
N MET A 1 -7.34 3.18 0.73
CA MET A 1 -6.45 4.27 1.19
C MET A 1 -5.39 4.57 0.14
N ALA A 2 -4.65 5.69 0.24
CA ALA A 2 -3.53 5.98 -0.66
C ALA A 2 -2.28 5.09 -0.41
N GLY A 3 -2.15 4.52 0.80
CA GLY A 3 -1.13 3.53 1.16
C GLY A 3 0.20 4.08 1.69
N GLY A 4 0.60 5.29 1.29
CA GLY A 4 1.85 5.89 1.79
C GLY A 4 1.79 6.38 3.23
N LEU A 5 0.60 6.73 3.73
CA LEU A 5 0.40 7.27 5.07
C LEU A 5 -0.86 6.67 5.70
N PHE A 6 -0.69 5.93 6.79
CA PHE A 6 -1.77 5.39 7.62
C PHE A 6 -1.21 4.97 8.99
N ALA A 7 -2.09 4.69 9.93
CA ALA A 7 -1.74 4.06 11.20
C ALA A 7 -2.54 2.77 11.36
N ILE A 8 -1.87 1.70 11.77
CA ILE A 8 -2.49 0.39 12.01
C ILE A 8 -1.88 -0.22 13.27
N SER A 9 -2.67 -1.00 14.01
CA SER A 9 -2.15 -1.83 15.10
C SER A 9 -1.15 -2.84 14.53
N ALA A 10 0.05 -2.93 15.11
CA ALA A 10 1.06 -3.90 14.70
C ALA A 10 0.54 -5.34 14.79
N LYS A 11 -0.21 -5.66 15.86
CA LYS A 11 -0.84 -6.97 16.03
C LYS A 11 -1.83 -7.26 14.89
N TRP A 12 -2.72 -6.32 14.59
CA TRP A 12 -3.72 -6.48 13.53
C TRP A 12 -3.09 -6.60 12.14
N PHE A 13 -2.03 -5.84 11.86
CA PHE A 13 -1.29 -5.93 10.61
C PHE A 13 -0.75 -7.35 10.35
N TRP A 14 -0.19 -7.99 11.38
CA TRP A 14 0.32 -9.35 11.27
C TRP A 14 -0.79 -10.41 11.29
N GLU A 15 -1.93 -10.16 11.95
CA GLU A 15 -3.11 -11.02 11.86
C GLU A 15 -3.70 -11.05 10.44
N LEU A 16 -3.58 -9.95 9.68
CA LEU A 16 -3.92 -9.89 8.25
C LEU A 16 -2.87 -10.54 7.33
N GLY A 17 -1.75 -11.03 7.89
CA GLY A 17 -0.63 -11.59 7.13
C GLY A 17 0.32 -10.55 6.53
N GLY A 18 0.27 -9.30 6.98
CA GLY A 18 1.10 -8.20 6.47
C GLY A 18 0.86 -7.90 4.99
N TYR A 19 1.86 -7.31 4.32
CA TYR A 19 1.87 -7.18 2.86
C TYR A 19 2.18 -8.53 2.20
N ASP A 20 1.63 -8.76 1.02
CA ASP A 20 1.96 -9.92 0.20
C ASP A 20 3.48 -9.94 -0.12
N PRO A 21 4.24 -10.99 0.27
CA PRO A 21 5.66 -11.10 -0.03
C PRO A 21 5.97 -11.20 -1.54
N GLY A 22 4.97 -11.44 -2.39
CA GLY A 22 5.09 -11.43 -3.85
C GLY A 22 5.12 -10.04 -4.49
N LEU A 23 4.78 -8.99 -3.73
CA LEU A 23 4.85 -7.60 -4.18
C LEU A 23 6.31 -7.18 -4.37
N VAL A 24 6.58 -6.54 -5.50
CA VAL A 24 7.93 -6.11 -5.87
C VAL A 24 7.99 -4.60 -6.07
N ILE A 25 9.02 -3.97 -5.49
CA ILE A 25 9.35 -2.54 -5.62
C ILE A 25 8.26 -1.60 -5.12
N TRP A 26 7.21 -1.36 -5.91
CA TRP A 26 6.17 -0.37 -5.61
C TRP A 26 4.91 -0.55 -6.48
N GLY A 27 3.76 -0.15 -5.94
CA GLY A 27 2.46 -0.13 -6.60
C GLY A 27 1.66 -1.39 -6.30
N GLY A 28 0.36 -1.25 -6.00
CA GLY A 28 -0.54 -2.37 -5.70
C GLY A 28 -0.76 -2.57 -4.20
N GLU A 29 0.26 -2.29 -3.37
CA GLU A 29 0.24 -2.55 -1.94
C GLU A 29 -0.91 -1.85 -1.21
N GLN A 30 -1.28 -0.65 -1.67
CA GLN A 30 -2.35 0.14 -1.11
C GLN A 30 -3.73 -0.49 -1.35
N TYR A 31 -3.93 -1.15 -2.49
CA TYR A 31 -5.18 -1.83 -2.82
C TYR A 31 -5.25 -3.17 -2.13
N GLU A 32 -4.17 -3.93 -2.18
CA GLU A 32 -4.03 -5.25 -1.54
C GLU A 32 -4.38 -5.18 -0.04
N LEU A 33 -3.73 -4.28 0.70
CA LEU A 33 -4.00 -4.10 2.12
C LEU A 33 -5.39 -3.48 2.39
N SER A 34 -5.86 -2.56 1.53
CA SER A 34 -7.22 -1.99 1.65
C SER A 34 -8.29 -3.08 1.52
N LEU A 35 -8.13 -3.99 0.55
CA LEU A 35 -9.05 -5.10 0.30
C LEU A 35 -9.00 -6.10 1.45
N LYS A 36 -7.81 -6.47 1.94
CA LYS A 36 -7.67 -7.29 3.17
C LYS A 36 -8.45 -6.68 4.33
N ILE A 37 -8.25 -5.40 4.63
CA ILE A 37 -8.94 -4.74 5.74
C ILE A 37 -10.47 -4.80 5.56
N TRP A 38 -10.99 -4.47 4.38
CA TRP A 38 -12.44 -4.49 4.13
C TRP A 38 -13.05 -5.90 4.14
N MET A 39 -12.39 -6.86 3.51
CA MET A 39 -12.92 -8.22 3.34
C MET A 39 -12.75 -9.08 4.59
N CYS A 40 -11.77 -8.76 5.46
CA CYS A 40 -11.47 -9.51 6.68
C CYS A 40 -12.04 -8.86 7.95
N GLY A 41 -13.05 -8.00 7.84
CA GLY A 41 -13.81 -7.47 8.99
C GLY A 41 -13.21 -6.24 9.68
N GLY A 42 -12.16 -5.64 9.10
CA GLY A 42 -11.61 -4.37 9.55
C GLY A 42 -12.38 -3.16 9.01
N ARG A 43 -11.91 -1.97 9.37
CA ARG A 43 -12.41 -0.69 8.83
C ARG A 43 -11.25 0.25 8.54
N MET A 44 -11.39 1.04 7.48
CA MET A 44 -10.53 2.19 7.21
C MET A 44 -11.32 3.48 7.46
N ILE A 45 -10.67 4.47 8.05
CA ILE A 45 -11.28 5.75 8.43
C ILE A 45 -10.32 6.86 8.06
N ASP A 46 -10.84 7.91 7.42
CA ASP A 46 -10.14 9.18 7.27
C ASP A 46 -10.36 10.02 8.54
N ALA A 47 -9.29 10.35 9.25
CA ALA A 47 -9.34 11.13 10.49
C ALA A 47 -9.03 12.62 10.20
N PRO A 48 -10.02 13.51 10.00
CA PRO A 48 -9.79 14.88 9.51
C PRO A 48 -9.00 15.78 10.48
N CYS A 49 -8.92 15.41 11.76
CA CYS A 49 -8.08 16.07 12.75
C CYS A 49 -6.59 15.71 12.61
N SER A 50 -6.27 14.60 11.96
CA SER A 50 -4.90 14.20 11.63
C SER A 50 -4.53 14.75 10.26
N ARG A 51 -3.57 15.68 10.19
CA ARG A 51 -3.18 16.37 8.96
C ARG A 51 -1.71 16.16 8.69
N ILE A 52 -1.41 15.56 7.53
CA ILE A 52 -0.03 15.32 7.08
C ILE A 52 0.13 15.89 5.67
N GLY A 53 1.13 16.74 5.49
CA GLY A 53 1.49 17.26 4.17
C GLY A 53 2.32 16.24 3.40
N HIS A 54 1.95 15.97 2.15
CA HIS A 54 2.73 15.13 1.23
C HIS A 54 2.99 15.92 -0.06
N ILE A 55 4.27 16.07 -0.43
CA ILE A 55 4.65 16.73 -1.68
C ILE A 55 4.52 15.71 -2.81
N TYR A 56 3.44 15.83 -3.59
CA TYR A 56 3.24 14.98 -4.76
C TYR A 56 4.30 15.23 -5.83
N ARG A 57 4.83 14.15 -6.38
CA ARG A 57 5.76 14.19 -7.50
C ARG A 57 5.00 14.37 -8.80
N LYS A 58 5.53 15.18 -9.72
CA LYS A 58 4.99 15.36 -11.07
C LYS A 58 5.33 14.19 -12.00
N TYR A 59 6.47 13.53 -11.77
CA TYR A 59 6.99 12.47 -12.62
C TYR A 59 7.21 11.20 -11.79
N SER A 60 7.01 10.05 -12.42
CA SER A 60 7.36 8.76 -11.81
C SER A 60 8.84 8.73 -11.48
N THR A 61 9.18 8.10 -10.37
CA THR A 61 10.57 7.75 -10.08
C THR A 61 11.04 6.77 -11.15
N ASN A 62 12.20 7.05 -11.75
CA ASN A 62 12.89 6.06 -12.56
C ASN A 62 13.44 5.00 -11.61
N PHE A 63 12.67 3.94 -11.37
CA PHE A 63 13.21 2.78 -10.69
C PHE A 63 14.30 2.18 -11.58
N PRO A 64 15.49 1.84 -11.04
CA PRO A 64 16.50 1.13 -11.81
C PRO A 64 15.84 -0.09 -12.44
N LYS A 65 16.21 -0.44 -13.69
CA LYS A 65 15.60 -1.56 -14.43
C LYS A 65 15.48 -2.75 -13.49
N ALA A 66 14.25 -2.97 -13.03
CA ALA A 66 13.94 -4.04 -12.13
C ALA A 66 14.27 -5.33 -12.87
N GLU A 67 14.91 -6.27 -12.19
CA GLU A 67 15.00 -7.67 -12.64
C GLU A 67 13.61 -8.21 -13.08
N PHE A 68 12.54 -7.60 -12.57
CA PHE A 68 11.16 -8.02 -12.65
C PHE A 68 10.33 -7.40 -13.81
N GLY A 69 10.93 -6.63 -14.72
CA GLY A 69 10.21 -6.08 -15.87
C GLY A 69 9.05 -5.15 -15.47
N ASP A 70 7.83 -5.38 -15.99
CA ASP A 70 6.61 -4.67 -15.59
C ASP A 70 6.13 -5.12 -14.20
N PHE A 71 6.82 -4.65 -13.17
CA PHE A 71 6.52 -4.98 -11.77
C PHE A 71 5.17 -4.39 -11.31
N VAL A 72 4.77 -3.24 -11.87
CA VAL A 72 3.50 -2.59 -11.52
C VAL A 72 2.32 -3.44 -12.01
N GLY A 73 2.35 -3.86 -13.29
CA GLY A 73 1.34 -4.74 -13.85
C GLY A 73 1.31 -6.12 -13.17
N ARG A 74 2.44 -6.60 -12.66
CA ARG A 74 2.50 -7.81 -11.82
C ARG A 74 1.79 -7.62 -10.48
N ASN A 75 2.05 -6.53 -9.77
CA ASN A 75 1.50 -6.29 -8.43
C ASN A 75 -0.03 -6.04 -8.44
N TYR A 76 -0.62 -5.68 -9.58
CA TYR A 76 -2.07 -5.49 -9.73
C TYR A 76 -2.84 -6.74 -10.15
N LYS A 77 -2.16 -7.88 -10.37
CA LYS A 77 -2.80 -9.16 -10.70
C LYS A 77 -3.09 -9.97 -9.45
#